data_AF-A0A6A6HR11-F1
#
_entry.id   AF-A0A6A6HR11-F1
#
_cell.length_a   1.000
_cell.length_b   1.000
_cell.length_c   1.000
_cell.angle_alpha   90.00
_cell.angle_beta   90.00
_cell.angle_gamma   90.00
#
_symmetry.space_group_name_H-M   'P 1'
#
loop_
_entity.id
_entity.type
_entity.pdbx_description
1 polymer ?
#
loop_
_entity_poly.entity_id
_entity_poly.type
_entity_poly.pdbx_seq_one_letter_code
_entity_poly.pdbx_strand_id
1 'polypeptide(L)'
;MLVEQARADSALRPDIHSKRDLTTLSEVTDYETCEFLRSTFTYVDEEDIAWFGQVPGIRKYDLTVEDLKRELRRIPDEKIYLLHTWMSVVSEADRKNLFIKRPEISCADNEYEVKLVPRILFEEVEILEFLK
;
A
#
# COMPACT_ATOMS: atom_id res chain seq x y z
N MET A 1 -4.13 25.40 -1.41
CA MET A 1 -3.76 24.20 -0.63
C MET A 1 -3.57 22.95 -1.48
N LEU A 2 -4.51 22.51 -2.33
CA LEU A 2 -4.35 21.29 -3.16
C LEU A 2 -3.14 21.31 -4.14
N VAL A 3 -2.76 22.48 -4.64
CA VAL A 3 -1.70 22.61 -5.66
C VAL A 3 -0.28 22.51 -5.08
N GLU A 4 -0.10 22.81 -3.79
CA GLU A 4 1.21 22.74 -3.12
C GLU A 4 1.54 21.30 -2.66
N GLN A 5 0.53 20.53 -2.24
CA GLN A 5 0.70 19.11 -1.86
C GLN A 5 1.21 18.27 -3.05
N ALA A 6 0.59 18.42 -4.22
CA ALA A 6 0.97 17.71 -5.44
C ALA A 6 2.40 18.03 -5.93
N ARG A 7 2.93 19.22 -5.58
CA ARG A 7 4.32 19.60 -5.91
C ARG A 7 5.32 19.02 -4.89
N ALA A 8 4.97 18.95 -3.62
CA ALA A 8 5.81 18.33 -2.59
C ALA A 8 5.94 16.80 -2.78
N ASP A 9 4.86 16.14 -3.23
CA ASP A 9 4.83 14.70 -3.50
C ASP A 9 5.76 14.25 -4.65
N SER A 10 6.19 15.18 -5.51
CA SER A 10 7.09 14.89 -6.63
C SER A 10 8.58 14.81 -6.27
N ALA A 11 8.95 15.18 -5.04
CA ALA A 11 10.34 15.19 -4.58
C ALA A 11 10.74 13.91 -3.84
N LEU A 12 9.79 13.22 -3.22
CA LEU A 12 10.03 11.95 -2.54
C LEU A 12 10.20 10.85 -3.59
N ARG A 13 11.31 10.12 -3.49
CA ARG A 13 11.58 8.96 -4.33
C ARG A 13 11.63 7.73 -3.43
N PRO A 14 11.10 6.59 -3.88
CA PRO A 14 11.21 5.36 -3.13
C PRO A 14 12.68 4.96 -3.01
N ASP A 15 13.14 4.71 -1.79
CA ASP A 15 14.51 4.31 -1.50
C ASP A 15 14.68 2.80 -1.64
N ILE A 16 14.70 2.34 -2.90
CA ILE A 16 14.82 0.93 -3.25
C ILE A 16 16.16 0.66 -3.92
N HIS A 17 16.85 -0.36 -3.46
CA HIS A 17 18.11 -0.85 -4.00
C HIS A 17 18.00 -2.26 -4.57
N SER A 18 16.95 -3.01 -4.21
CA SER A 18 16.75 -4.39 -4.62
C SER A 18 15.27 -4.80 -4.62
N LYS A 19 14.95 -5.91 -5.30
CA LYS A 19 13.60 -6.52 -5.21
C LYS A 19 13.24 -6.99 -3.80
N ARG A 20 14.23 -7.18 -2.91
CA ARG A 20 14.00 -7.62 -1.52
C ARG A 20 13.47 -6.51 -0.63
N ASP A 21 13.59 -5.26 -1.09
CA ASP A 21 13.11 -4.10 -0.34
C ASP A 21 11.60 -3.93 -0.53
N LEU A 22 11.02 -4.58 -1.56
CA LEU A 22 9.58 -4.60 -1.79
C LEU A 22 8.86 -5.37 -0.68
N THR A 23 7.74 -4.81 -0.23
CA THR A 23 6.82 -5.49 0.69
C THR A 23 6.13 -6.66 0.00
N THR A 24 5.71 -6.46 -1.25
CA THR A 24 5.07 -7.49 -2.07
C THR A 24 5.55 -7.40 -3.53
N LEU A 25 5.70 -8.55 -4.18
CA LEU A 25 5.97 -8.66 -5.62
C LEU A 25 5.17 -9.82 -6.23
N SER A 26 4.22 -9.50 -7.09
CA SER A 26 3.21 -10.43 -7.60
C SER A 26 3.05 -10.34 -9.11
N GLU A 27 2.48 -11.39 -9.71
CA GLU A 27 2.01 -11.37 -11.09
C GLU A 27 0.50 -11.48 -11.10
N VAL A 28 -0.14 -10.67 -11.93
CA VAL A 28 -1.58 -10.71 -12.18
C VAL A 28 -1.81 -11.42 -13.50
N THR A 29 -2.66 -12.44 -13.46
CA THR A 29 -3.11 -13.20 -14.63
C THR A 29 -4.58 -12.96 -14.87
N ASP A 30 -5.00 -13.06 -16.13
CA ASP A 30 -6.41 -13.19 -16.48
C ASP A 30 -6.96 -14.46 -15.83
N TYR A 31 -8.12 -14.36 -15.20
CA TYR A 31 -8.71 -15.47 -14.45
C TYR A 31 -9.26 -16.58 -15.37
N GLU A 32 -9.75 -16.23 -16.56
CA GLU A 32 -10.36 -17.18 -17.49
C GLU A 32 -9.31 -17.84 -18.37
N THR A 33 -8.36 -17.07 -18.89
CA THR A 33 -7.36 -17.54 -19.86
C THR A 33 -6.05 -17.96 -19.21
N CYS A 34 -5.84 -17.60 -17.94
CA CYS A 34 -4.57 -17.73 -17.23
C CYS A 34 -3.40 -16.96 -17.91
N GLU A 35 -3.70 -16.06 -18.84
CA GLU A 35 -2.68 -15.26 -19.51
C GLU A 35 -2.10 -14.23 -18.55
N PHE A 36 -0.80 -14.01 -18.66
CA PHE A 36 -0.13 -12.99 -17.86
C PHE A 36 -0.49 -11.60 -18.35
N LEU A 37 -0.89 -10.74 -17.41
CA LEU A 37 -1.27 -9.35 -17.70
C LEU A 37 -0.16 -8.38 -17.29
N ARG A 38 0.26 -8.44 -16.03
CA ARG A 38 1.18 -7.47 -15.43
C ARG A 38 1.86 -7.99 -14.19
N SER A 39 2.98 -7.37 -13.83
CA SER A 39 3.56 -7.51 -12.49
C SER A 39 3.11 -6.34 -11.63
N THR A 40 2.81 -6.59 -10.36
CA THR A 40 2.47 -5.58 -9.35
C THR A 40 3.43 -5.67 -8.18
N PHE A 41 3.70 -4.54 -7.55
CA PHE A 41 4.62 -4.47 -6.41
C PHE A 41 4.28 -3.32 -5.47
N THR A 42 4.61 -3.53 -4.21
CA THR A 42 4.40 -2.56 -3.13
C THR A 42 5.68 -2.32 -2.36
N TYR A 43 5.78 -1.14 -1.79
CA TYR A 43 6.87 -0.74 -0.91
C TYR A 43 6.32 0.13 0.20
N VAL A 44 6.78 -0.11 1.41
CA VAL A 44 6.49 0.72 2.58
C VAL A 44 7.83 1.12 3.17
N ASP A 45 8.08 2.41 3.25
CA ASP A 45 9.34 2.92 3.81
C ASP A 45 9.30 2.99 5.34
N GLU A 46 10.40 3.48 5.92
CA GLU A 46 10.58 3.61 7.37
C GLU A 46 9.65 4.66 7.99
N GLU A 47 9.09 5.56 7.19
CA GLU A 47 8.12 6.59 7.60
C GLU A 47 6.66 6.10 7.44
N ASP A 48 6.46 4.81 7.19
CA ASP A 48 5.17 4.18 6.94
C ASP A 48 4.44 4.68 5.68
N ILE A 49 5.17 5.32 4.74
CA ILE A 49 4.59 5.79 3.48
C ILE A 49 4.41 4.61 2.53
N ALA A 50 3.19 4.45 2.04
CA ALA A 50 2.83 3.38 1.12
C ALA A 50 3.08 3.77 -0.35
N TRP A 51 3.68 2.86 -1.10
CA TRP A 51 3.91 2.98 -2.53
C TRP A 51 3.37 1.75 -3.27
N PHE A 52 2.78 1.99 -4.44
CA PHE A 52 2.31 0.94 -5.34
C PHE A 52 2.82 1.18 -6.76
N GLY A 53 3.19 0.10 -7.43
CA GLY A 53 3.64 0.13 -8.82
C GLY A 53 3.14 -1.09 -9.58
N GLN A 54 3.01 -0.92 -10.89
CA GLN A 54 2.62 -1.98 -11.80
C GLN A 54 3.31 -1.81 -13.14
N VAL A 55 3.62 -2.94 -13.79
CA VAL A 55 4.23 -2.96 -15.12
C VAL A 55 3.51 -3.99 -15.99
N PRO A 56 2.77 -3.56 -17.03
CA PRO A 56 2.16 -4.48 -17.99
C PRO A 56 3.22 -5.15 -18.85
N GLY A 57 3.00 -6.43 -19.19
CA GLY A 57 3.85 -7.16 -20.15
C GLY A 57 5.26 -7.54 -19.68
N ILE A 58 5.71 -7.11 -18.49
CA ILE A 58 7.01 -7.49 -17.92
C ILE A 58 6.80 -8.41 -16.72
N ARG A 59 7.34 -9.64 -16.80
CA ARG A 59 7.28 -10.63 -15.72
C ARG A 59 8.09 -10.19 -14.51
N LYS A 60 7.74 -10.69 -13.32
CA LYS A 60 8.36 -10.23 -12.07
C LYS A 60 9.86 -10.51 -12.01
N TYR A 61 10.31 -11.59 -12.69
CA TYR A 61 11.72 -11.96 -12.76
C TYR A 61 12.53 -11.00 -13.62
N ASP A 62 11.92 -10.42 -14.65
CA ASP A 62 12.57 -9.54 -15.63
C ASP A 62 12.61 -8.07 -15.19
N LEU A 63 11.84 -7.69 -14.15
CA LEU A 63 11.87 -6.33 -13.59
C LEU A 63 13.27 -5.94 -13.13
N THR A 64 13.70 -4.72 -13.45
CA THR A 64 14.92 -4.11 -12.91
C THR A 64 14.59 -3.16 -11.76
N VAL A 65 15.58 -2.82 -10.92
CA VAL A 65 15.41 -1.82 -9.85
C VAL A 65 15.00 -0.46 -10.41
N GLU A 66 15.48 -0.11 -11.62
CA GLU A 66 15.09 1.12 -12.30
C GLU A 66 13.62 1.10 -12.74
N ASP A 67 13.08 -0.06 -13.12
CA ASP A 67 11.64 -0.20 -13.38
C ASP A 67 10.84 0.03 -12.09
N LEU A 68 11.28 -0.53 -10.97
CA LEU A 68 10.62 -0.34 -9.68
C LEU A 68 10.59 1.15 -9.29
N LYS A 69 11.74 1.83 -9.31
CA LYS A 69 11.84 3.26 -8.98
C LYS A 69 10.99 4.13 -9.88
N ARG A 70 10.94 3.78 -11.18
CA ARG A 70 10.19 4.55 -12.17
C ARG A 70 8.68 4.40 -12.01
N GLU A 71 8.20 3.23 -11.66
CA GLU A 71 6.76 2.93 -11.66
C GLU A 71 6.11 2.99 -10.28
N LEU A 72 6.88 2.96 -9.18
CA LEU A 72 6.32 3.20 -7.86
C LEU A 72 5.73 4.62 -7.77
N ARG A 73 4.50 4.67 -7.27
CA ARG A 73 3.76 5.88 -6.99
C ARG A 73 3.30 5.84 -5.55
N ARG A 74 3.48 6.97 -4.85
CA ARG A 74 2.98 7.14 -3.49
C ARG A 74 1.47 6.99 -3.50
N ILE A 75 0.95 6.24 -2.55
CA ILE A 75 -0.46 6.25 -2.21
C ILE A 75 -0.64 7.25 -1.06
N PRO A 76 -1.49 8.29 -1.23
CA PRO A 76 -1.79 9.21 -0.14
C PRO A 76 -2.39 8.49 1.05
N ASP A 77 -1.94 8.85 2.26
CA ASP A 77 -2.39 8.24 3.51
C ASP A 77 -3.90 8.32 3.67
N GLU A 78 -4.55 9.39 3.21
CA GLU A 78 -6.00 9.57 3.32
C GLU A 78 -6.79 8.54 2.50
N LYS A 79 -6.14 7.85 1.55
CA LYS A 79 -6.75 6.73 0.82
C LYS A 79 -6.66 5.40 1.57
N ILE A 80 -5.76 5.27 2.54
CA ILE A 80 -5.47 4.02 3.26
C ILE A 80 -5.91 4.12 4.72
N TYR A 81 -5.52 5.20 5.40
CA TYR A 81 -5.72 5.48 6.81
C TYR A 81 -6.72 6.62 6.98
N LEU A 82 -7.99 6.31 6.77
CA LEU A 82 -9.05 7.28 7.07
C LEU A 82 -9.09 7.53 8.59
N LEU A 83 -9.20 8.79 8.99
CA LEU A 83 -9.37 9.15 10.39
C LEU A 83 -10.86 9.08 10.75
N HIS A 84 -11.17 8.32 11.79
CA HIS A 84 -12.51 8.25 12.38
C HIS A 84 -12.49 8.64 13.85
N THR A 85 -13.49 9.44 14.25
CA THR A 85 -13.59 10.06 15.57
C THR A 85 -14.07 9.11 16.67
N TRP A 86 -14.56 7.92 16.31
CA TRP A 86 -15.15 6.96 17.26
C TRP A 86 -14.17 5.91 17.78
N MET A 87 -13.02 5.73 17.12
CA MET A 87 -12.05 4.68 17.49
C MET A 87 -11.26 5.05 18.74
N SER A 88 -11.07 4.09 19.65
CA SER A 88 -10.21 4.25 20.81
C SER A 88 -8.74 4.27 20.38
N VAL A 89 -7.99 5.26 20.86
CA VAL A 89 -6.54 5.33 20.62
C VAL A 89 -5.80 4.62 21.75
N VAL A 90 -4.89 3.71 21.39
CA VAL A 90 -4.01 3.02 22.34
C VAL A 90 -2.89 3.97 22.79
N SER A 91 -2.49 3.88 24.06
CA SER A 91 -1.37 4.69 24.58
C SER A 91 -0.05 4.34 23.88
N GLU A 92 0.86 5.31 23.75
CA GLU A 92 2.18 5.04 23.16
C GLU A 92 3.00 3.99 23.95
N ALA A 93 2.80 3.91 25.26
CA ALA A 93 3.46 2.94 26.12
C ALA A 93 3.01 1.52 25.79
N ASP A 94 1.70 1.32 25.60
CA ASP A 94 1.13 0.02 25.28
C ASP A 94 1.39 -0.38 23.83
N ARG A 95 1.41 0.59 22.90
CA ARG A 95 1.63 0.36 21.46
C ARG A 95 2.91 -0.42 21.17
N LYS A 96 3.97 -0.24 21.97
CA LYS A 96 5.27 -0.94 21.81
C LYS A 96 5.17 -2.46 22.01
N ASN A 97 4.16 -2.93 22.73
CA ASN A 97 3.97 -4.34 23.04
C ASN A 97 2.90 -5.00 22.14
N LEU A 98 2.36 -4.26 21.17
CA LEU A 98 1.29 -4.71 20.30
C LEU A 98 1.80 -4.89 18.88
N PHE A 99 1.27 -5.91 18.21
CA PHE A 99 1.48 -6.08 16.79
C PHE A 99 0.58 -5.09 16.02
N ILE A 100 1.17 -4.24 15.19
CA ILE A 100 0.43 -3.33 14.32
C ILE A 100 0.08 -4.09 13.05
N LYS A 101 -1.19 -4.45 12.90
CA LYS A 101 -1.73 -4.98 11.65
C LYS A 101 -1.76 -3.85 10.61
N ARG A 102 -1.16 -4.08 9.44
CA ARG A 102 -1.12 -3.13 8.33
C ARG A 102 -2.09 -3.54 7.23
N PRO A 103 -2.69 -2.59 6.50
CA PRO A 103 -3.52 -2.90 5.34
C PRO A 103 -2.74 -3.66 4.26
N GLU A 104 -3.43 -4.54 3.54
CA GLU A 104 -2.86 -5.25 2.40
C GLU A 104 -2.83 -4.31 1.17
N ILE A 105 -1.71 -3.61 0.99
CA ILE A 105 -1.54 -2.58 -0.05
C ILE A 105 -1.50 -3.20 -1.47
N SER A 106 -1.32 -4.52 -1.61
CA SER A 106 -1.40 -5.21 -2.91
C SER A 106 -2.77 -5.04 -3.60
N CYS A 107 -3.82 -4.71 -2.85
CA CYS A 107 -5.14 -4.34 -3.37
C CYS A 107 -5.20 -2.91 -3.96
N ALA A 108 -4.08 -2.21 -4.10
CA ALA A 108 -4.08 -0.87 -4.70
C ALA A 108 -4.07 -0.88 -6.25
N ASP A 109 -4.33 -2.04 -6.86
CA ASP A 109 -4.26 -2.27 -8.31
C ASP A 109 -5.35 -1.53 -9.09
N ASN A 110 -6.52 -1.28 -8.46
CA ASN A 110 -7.55 -0.42 -9.02
C ASN A 110 -8.24 0.46 -7.96
N GLU A 111 -8.86 1.56 -8.40
CA GLU A 111 -9.49 2.53 -7.48
C GLU A 111 -10.62 1.95 -6.63
N TYR A 112 -11.30 0.92 -7.12
CA TYR A 112 -12.38 0.27 -6.38
C TYR A 112 -11.79 -0.51 -5.18
N GLU A 113 -10.76 -1.30 -5.41
CA GLU A 113 -10.08 -2.07 -4.35
C GLU A 113 -9.38 -1.16 -3.33
N VAL A 114 -8.72 -0.07 -3.78
CA VAL A 114 -8.15 0.94 -2.86
C VAL A 114 -9.21 1.45 -1.87
N LYS A 115 -10.44 1.69 -2.33
CA LYS A 115 -11.53 2.18 -1.48
C LYS A 115 -12.04 1.12 -0.49
N LEU A 116 -11.80 -0.16 -0.75
CA LEU A 116 -12.16 -1.25 0.16
C LEU A 116 -11.15 -1.40 1.30
N VAL A 117 -9.88 -1.02 1.09
CA VAL A 117 -8.81 -1.18 2.08
C VAL A 117 -9.14 -0.53 3.44
N PRO A 118 -9.55 0.75 3.51
CA PRO A 118 -9.93 1.35 4.80
C PRO A 118 -11.16 0.69 5.41
N ARG A 119 -12.13 0.30 4.56
CA ARG A 119 -13.39 -0.29 5.01
C ARG A 119 -13.17 -1.61 5.74
N ILE A 120 -12.33 -2.49 5.21
CA ILE A 120 -12.00 -3.79 5.83
C ILE A 120 -11.39 -3.57 7.21
N LEU A 121 -10.46 -2.62 7.34
CA LEU A 121 -9.83 -2.31 8.63
C LEU A 121 -10.83 -1.73 9.63
N PHE A 122 -11.74 -0.86 9.19
CA PHE A 122 -12.75 -0.30 10.10
C PHE A 122 -13.77 -1.32 10.57
N GLU A 123 -14.27 -2.17 9.68
CA GLU A 123 -15.18 -3.25 10.06
C GLU A 123 -14.52 -4.19 11.07
N GLU A 124 -13.22 -4.47 10.91
CA GLU A 124 -12.45 -5.23 11.90
C GLU A 124 -12.32 -4.51 13.24
N VAL A 125 -11.98 -3.21 13.25
CA VAL A 125 -11.89 -2.42 14.48
C VAL A 125 -13.23 -2.35 15.21
N GLU A 126 -14.33 -2.12 14.49
CA GLU A 126 -15.69 -2.06 15.06
C GLU A 126 -16.05 -3.36 15.78
N ILE A 127 -15.78 -4.51 15.14
CA ILE A 127 -16.02 -5.83 15.73
C ILE A 127 -15.13 -6.03 16.97
N LEU A 128 -13.85 -5.70 16.90
CA LEU A 128 -12.91 -5.92 18.02
C LEU A 128 -13.19 -4.99 19.20
N GLU A 129 -13.67 -3.77 18.98
CA GLU A 129 -14.10 -2.88 20.05
C GLU A 129 -15.40 -3.36 20.72
N PHE A 130 -16.33 -3.94 19.96
CA PHE A 130 -17.54 -4.56 20.52
C PHE A 130 -17.24 -5.78 21.40
N LEU A 131 -16.19 -6.55 21.07
CA LEU A 131 -15.80 -7.76 21.81
C LEU A 131 -14.97 -7.49 23.08
N LYS A 132 -14.70 -6.22 23.44
CA LYS A 132 -14.07 -5.85 24.72
C LYS A 132 -14.99 -6.12 25.92
#